data_AF-A0A3S4Z8F5-F1
#
_entry.id   AF-A0A3S4Z8F5-F1
#
_cell.length_a   1.000
_cell.length_b   1.000
_cell.length_c   1.000
_cell.angle_alpha   90.00
_cell.angle_beta   90.00
_cell.angle_gamma   90.00
#
_symmetry.space_group_name_H-M   'P 1'
#
loop_
_entity.id
_entity.type
_entity.pdbx_description
1 polymer ?
#
loop_
_entity_poly.entity_id
_entity_poly.type
_entity_poly.pdbx_seq_one_letter_code
_entity_poly.pdbx_strand_id
1 'polypeptide(L)'
;MKNSVKSILESIKGETSKIKQQHAEKLAELNQAKAEIRRLKELPVSKADFSALLMKNIQTEADKYTNDMGKAMFTPVSSMDKAANMISMENLELSANGRGLGWIFSETRANVLNNTTDDTRTMRRALCWLIPEAIHGKIMDIIDQSGHQWGNEDLPSVSERHETIADLEDRAAQLQAELDELEAAIKDLSGVVAPAQEPPLSDTERAILATYR
;
A
#
# COMPACT_ATOMS: atom_id res chain seq x y z
N MET A 1 8.20 55.65 23.70
CA MET A 1 7.32 54.46 23.69
C MET A 1 6.75 54.12 22.31
N LYS A 2 6.09 55.04 21.58
CA LYS A 2 5.49 54.76 20.25
C LYS A 2 6.46 54.17 19.19
N ASN A 3 7.72 54.60 19.15
CA ASN A 3 8.72 54.09 18.19
C ASN A 3 9.13 52.64 18.45
N SER A 4 9.10 52.18 19.71
CA SER A 4 9.47 50.81 20.09
C SER A 4 8.42 49.80 19.64
N VAL A 5 7.14 50.13 19.85
CA VAL A 5 5.99 49.30 19.44
C VAL A 5 5.95 49.10 17.93
N LYS A 6 6.25 50.15 17.15
CA LYS A 6 6.29 50.07 15.69
C LYS A 6 7.39 49.11 15.20
N SER A 7 8.59 49.18 15.78
CA SER A 7 9.68 48.27 15.39
C SER A 7 9.40 46.80 15.74
N ILE A 8 8.73 46.54 16.87
CA ILE A 8 8.31 45.19 17.27
C ILE A 8 7.30 44.63 16.26
N LEU A 9 6.33 45.44 15.86
CA LEU A 9 5.30 45.07 14.88
C LEU A 9 5.89 44.79 13.49
N GLU A 10 6.88 45.56 13.06
CA GLU A 10 7.63 45.33 11.82
C GLU A 10 8.44 44.02 11.89
N SER A 11 9.08 43.73 13.03
CA SER A 11 9.81 42.47 13.25
C SER A 11 8.87 41.25 13.19
N ILE A 12 7.72 41.31 13.87
CA ILE A 12 6.71 40.24 13.86
C ILE A 12 6.16 40.00 12.44
N LYS A 13 5.92 41.07 11.67
CA LYS A 13 5.51 40.95 10.26
C LYS A 13 6.60 40.28 9.40
N GLY A 14 7.86 40.62 9.65
CA GLY A 14 9.01 39.99 8.98
C GLY A 14 9.10 38.50 9.27
N GLU A 15 8.98 38.09 10.54
CA GLU A 15 8.98 36.68 10.95
C GLU A 15 7.78 35.92 10.40
N THR A 16 6.58 36.50 10.45
CA THR A 16 5.37 35.91 9.86
C THR A 16 5.53 35.65 8.36
N SER A 17 6.18 36.58 7.65
CA SER A 17 6.43 36.43 6.21
C SER A 17 7.42 35.30 5.93
N LYS A 18 8.48 35.18 6.73
CA LYS A 18 9.45 34.07 6.63
C LYS A 18 8.81 32.71 6.88
N ILE A 19 7.98 32.58 7.93
CA ILE A 19 7.32 31.33 8.28
C ILE A 19 6.33 30.91 7.18
N LYS A 20 5.57 31.86 6.60
CA LYS A 20 4.70 31.58 5.45
C LYS A 20 5.48 31.14 4.21
N GLN A 21 6.65 31.73 3.96
CA GLN A 21 7.52 31.31 2.88
C GLN A 21 8.04 29.88 3.10
N GLN A 22 8.55 29.58 4.30
CA GLN A 22 9.01 28.23 4.66
C GLN A 22 7.89 27.18 4.56
N HIS A 23 6.66 27.54 4.96
CA HIS A 23 5.48 26.68 4.81
C HIS A 23 5.20 26.37 3.33
N ALA A 24 5.17 27.39 2.47
CA ALA A 24 4.94 27.21 1.04
C ALA A 24 6.03 26.35 0.36
N GLU A 25 7.30 26.55 0.73
CA GLU A 25 8.44 25.78 0.22
C GLU A 25 8.33 24.29 0.63
N LYS A 26 8.12 24.00 1.91
CA LYS A 26 7.97 22.62 2.40
C LYS A 26 6.72 21.93 1.85
N LEU A 27 5.63 22.66 1.66
CA LEU A 27 4.43 22.12 1.03
C LEU A 27 4.68 21.74 -0.43
N ALA A 28 5.45 22.54 -1.16
CA ALA A 28 5.86 22.21 -2.53
C ALA A 28 6.75 20.95 -2.56
N GLU A 29 7.74 20.86 -1.66
CA GLU A 29 8.58 19.66 -1.52
C GLU A 29 7.76 18.41 -1.20
N LEU A 30 6.79 18.51 -0.30
CA LEU A 30 5.93 17.39 0.08
C LEU A 30 5.10 16.90 -1.11
N ASN A 31 4.53 17.83 -1.89
CA ASN A 31 3.76 17.50 -3.07
C ASN A 31 4.63 16.87 -4.16
N GLN A 32 5.87 17.35 -4.32
CA GLN A 32 6.83 16.77 -5.24
C GLN A 32 7.21 15.34 -4.82
N ALA A 33 7.49 15.10 -3.55
CA ALA A 33 7.79 13.76 -3.03
C ALA A 33 6.62 12.79 -3.27
N LYS A 34 5.38 13.21 -2.96
CA LYS A 34 4.17 12.42 -3.21
C LYS A 34 3.94 12.12 -4.70
N ALA A 35 4.20 13.11 -5.56
CA ALA A 35 4.10 12.92 -7.01
C ALA A 35 5.13 11.91 -7.52
N GLU A 36 6.36 11.97 -7.01
CA GLU A 36 7.42 11.04 -7.41
C GLU A 36 7.16 9.61 -6.91
N ILE A 37 6.71 9.44 -5.66
CA ILE A 37 6.25 8.14 -5.16
C ILE A 37 5.20 7.53 -6.09
N ARG A 38 4.21 8.34 -6.49
CA ARG A 38 3.16 7.89 -7.40
C ARG A 38 3.74 7.50 -8.76
N ARG A 39 4.60 8.34 -9.33
CA ARG A 39 5.28 8.07 -10.61
C ARG A 39 6.02 6.74 -10.57
N LEU A 40 6.83 6.50 -9.53
CA LEU A 40 7.62 5.26 -9.39
C LEU A 40 6.71 4.01 -9.27
N LYS A 41 5.58 4.11 -8.56
CA LYS A 41 4.58 3.03 -8.43
C LYS A 41 3.84 2.75 -9.75
N GLU A 42 3.67 3.75 -10.61
CA GLU A 42 2.97 3.63 -11.90
C GLU A 42 3.89 3.25 -13.06
N LEU A 43 5.21 3.33 -12.90
CA LEU A 43 6.17 2.92 -13.93
C LEU A 43 6.01 1.43 -14.27
N PRO A 44 6.07 1.06 -15.57
CA PRO A 44 6.09 -0.34 -15.95
C PRO A 44 7.33 -1.05 -15.41
N VAL A 45 7.30 -2.38 -15.42
CA VAL A 45 8.39 -3.23 -14.91
C VAL A 45 9.26 -3.74 -16.05
N SER A 46 10.55 -3.90 -15.77
CA SER A 46 11.45 -4.59 -16.69
C SER A 46 11.01 -6.05 -16.86
N LYS A 47 11.42 -6.70 -17.95
CA LYS A 47 11.15 -8.13 -18.15
C LYS A 47 11.73 -8.99 -17.02
N ALA A 48 12.91 -8.62 -16.52
CA ALA A 48 13.56 -9.32 -15.42
C ALA A 48 12.74 -9.23 -14.12
N ASP A 49 12.28 -8.03 -13.76
CA ASP A 49 11.44 -7.83 -12.60
C ASP A 49 10.09 -8.54 -12.74
N PHE A 50 9.48 -8.49 -13.94
CA PHE A 50 8.26 -9.24 -14.21
C PHE A 50 8.45 -10.74 -13.99
N SER A 51 9.54 -11.32 -14.51
CA SER A 51 9.87 -12.73 -14.33
C SER A 51 9.99 -13.10 -12.85
N ALA A 52 10.66 -12.27 -12.06
CA ALA A 52 10.82 -12.47 -10.62
C ALA A 52 9.47 -12.36 -9.87
N LEU A 53 8.67 -11.35 -10.19
CA LEU A 53 7.34 -11.15 -9.61
C LEU A 53 6.37 -12.28 -9.98
N LEU A 54 6.42 -12.75 -11.22
CA LEU A 54 5.63 -13.88 -11.69
C LEU A 54 5.97 -15.14 -10.89
N MET A 55 7.25 -15.46 -10.72
CA MET A 55 7.67 -16.62 -9.93
C MET A 55 7.21 -16.51 -8.48
N LYS A 56 7.37 -15.33 -7.86
CA LYS A 56 6.88 -15.08 -6.50
C LYS A 56 5.36 -15.30 -6.38
N ASN A 57 4.59 -14.88 -7.39
CA ASN A 57 3.15 -15.09 -7.42
C ASN A 57 2.78 -16.58 -7.60
N ILE A 58 3.51 -17.31 -8.45
CA ILE A 58 3.34 -18.76 -8.63
C ILE A 58 3.56 -19.47 -7.29
N GLN A 59 4.66 -19.17 -6.59
CA GLN A 59 4.96 -19.73 -5.27
C GLN A 59 3.85 -19.39 -4.26
N THR A 60 3.38 -18.14 -4.25
CA THR A 60 2.29 -17.72 -3.36
C THR A 60 1.00 -18.51 -3.59
N GLU A 61 0.65 -18.81 -4.85
CA GLU A 61 -0.52 -19.65 -5.17
C GLU A 61 -0.28 -21.13 -4.80
N ALA A 62 0.95 -21.64 -4.96
CA ALA A 62 1.34 -22.98 -4.51
C ALA A 62 1.27 -23.16 -2.99
N ASP A 63 1.70 -22.15 -2.22
CA ASP A 63 1.63 -22.16 -0.76
C ASP A 63 0.18 -22.15 -0.27
N LYS A 64 -0.69 -21.35 -0.92
CA LYS A 64 -2.14 -21.38 -0.66
C LYS A 64 -2.71 -22.77 -0.90
N TYR A 65 -2.32 -23.41 -2.01
CA TYR A 65 -2.73 -24.77 -2.32
C TYR A 65 -2.28 -25.78 -1.25
N THR A 66 -1.02 -25.68 -0.80
CA THR A 66 -0.47 -26.53 0.27
C THR A 66 -1.29 -26.40 1.55
N ASN A 67 -1.63 -25.16 1.93
CA ASN A 67 -2.45 -24.89 3.11
C ASN A 67 -3.87 -25.45 2.97
N ASP A 68 -4.50 -25.27 1.81
CA ASP A 68 -5.85 -25.78 1.53
C ASP A 68 -5.85 -27.32 1.53
N MET A 69 -4.83 -27.94 0.93
CA MET A 69 -4.63 -29.38 0.91
C MET A 69 -4.41 -29.94 2.33
N GLY A 70 -3.55 -29.31 3.13
CA GLY A 70 -3.32 -29.72 4.51
C GLY A 70 -4.60 -29.68 5.36
N LYS A 71 -5.40 -28.62 5.23
CA LYS A 71 -6.71 -28.55 5.88
C LYS A 71 -7.62 -29.68 5.42
N ALA A 72 -7.72 -29.90 4.12
CA ALA A 72 -8.59 -30.91 3.55
C ALA A 72 -8.20 -32.35 3.93
N MET A 73 -6.91 -32.61 4.12
CA MET A 73 -6.41 -33.92 4.56
C MET A 73 -6.68 -34.19 6.04
N PHE A 74 -6.55 -33.19 6.91
CA PHE A 74 -6.55 -33.42 8.37
C PHE A 74 -7.77 -32.90 9.11
N THR A 75 -8.67 -32.17 8.44
CA THR A 75 -9.90 -31.62 9.03
C THR A 75 -11.13 -32.26 8.39
N PRO A 76 -11.78 -33.22 9.07
CA PRO A 76 -13.05 -33.79 8.60
C PRO A 76 -14.11 -32.69 8.44
N VAL A 77 -14.83 -32.69 7.32
CA VAL A 77 -15.85 -31.66 7.04
C VAL A 77 -17.25 -32.19 7.34
N SER A 78 -17.41 -33.52 7.40
CA SER A 78 -18.62 -34.23 7.79
C SER A 78 -18.31 -35.32 8.82
N SER A 79 -19.33 -35.82 9.50
CA SER A 79 -19.21 -36.97 10.41
C SER A 79 -18.87 -38.28 9.70
N MET A 80 -18.99 -38.33 8.37
CA MET A 80 -18.60 -39.49 7.55
C MET A 80 -17.15 -39.40 7.06
N ASP A 81 -16.52 -38.23 7.17
CA ASP A 81 -15.15 -38.00 6.70
C ASP A 81 -14.16 -38.46 7.77
N LYS A 82 -13.05 -39.07 7.35
CA LYS A 82 -11.90 -39.35 8.23
C LYS A 82 -10.73 -38.48 7.81
N ALA A 83 -10.01 -37.93 8.79
CA ALA A 83 -8.72 -37.33 8.54
C ALA A 83 -7.76 -38.39 7.98
N ALA A 84 -6.80 -37.98 7.14
CA ALA A 84 -5.89 -38.87 6.43
C ALA A 84 -5.09 -39.78 7.40
N ASN A 85 -4.73 -39.26 8.57
CA ASN A 85 -4.03 -40.01 9.62
C ASN A 85 -4.93 -40.99 10.40
N MET A 86 -6.25 -41.00 10.15
CA MET A 86 -7.22 -41.92 10.75
C MET A 86 -7.70 -43.01 9.78
N ILE A 87 -7.18 -43.03 8.55
CA ILE A 87 -7.49 -44.06 7.56
C ILE A 87 -6.74 -45.34 7.94
N SER A 88 -7.46 -46.46 8.07
CA SER A 88 -6.87 -47.77 8.38
C SER A 88 -6.14 -48.37 7.18
N MET A 89 -5.19 -49.26 7.45
CA MET A 89 -4.50 -50.05 6.42
C MET A 89 -5.49 -50.82 5.52
N GLU A 90 -6.51 -51.45 6.11
CA GLU A 90 -7.57 -52.15 5.38
C GLU A 90 -8.26 -51.24 4.35
N ASN A 91 -8.58 -49.98 4.72
CA ASN A 91 -9.22 -49.03 3.82
C ASN A 91 -8.27 -48.55 2.70
N LEU A 92 -6.98 -48.39 3.00
CA LEU A 92 -5.96 -48.04 2.00
C LEU A 92 -5.77 -49.19 0.99
N GLU A 93 -5.72 -50.44 1.46
CA GLU A 93 -5.56 -51.63 0.63
C GLU A 93 -6.78 -51.88 -0.26
N LEU A 94 -7.99 -51.62 0.22
CA LEU A 94 -9.20 -51.66 -0.61
C LEU A 94 -9.08 -50.70 -1.80
N SER A 95 -8.58 -49.49 -1.57
CA SER A 95 -8.37 -48.49 -2.63
C SER A 95 -7.23 -48.87 -3.58
N ALA A 96 -6.10 -49.36 -3.06
CA ALA A 96 -4.95 -49.78 -3.86
C ALA A 96 -5.28 -50.96 -4.80
N ASN A 97 -6.19 -51.83 -4.37
CA ASN A 97 -6.68 -52.96 -5.17
C ASN A 97 -7.82 -52.58 -6.14
N GLY A 98 -8.09 -51.28 -6.32
CA GLY A 98 -9.13 -50.77 -7.23
C GLY A 98 -10.57 -51.03 -6.75
N ARG A 99 -10.75 -51.38 -5.47
CA ARG A 99 -12.06 -51.70 -4.86
C ARG A 99 -12.61 -50.60 -3.96
N GLY A 100 -11.83 -49.57 -3.68
CA GLY A 100 -12.23 -48.36 -2.95
C GLY A 100 -12.19 -47.13 -3.87
N LEU A 101 -13.09 -46.18 -3.65
CA LEU A 101 -13.02 -44.86 -4.29
C LEU A 101 -11.66 -44.25 -3.90
N GLY A 102 -10.81 -43.95 -4.89
CA GLY A 102 -9.43 -43.50 -4.71
C GLY A 102 -9.20 -42.50 -3.57
N TRP A 103 -8.71 -42.95 -2.43
CA TRP A 103 -8.52 -42.17 -1.21
C TRP A 103 -7.79 -40.81 -1.37
N ILE A 104 -6.87 -40.68 -2.34
CA ILE A 104 -6.20 -39.42 -2.71
C ILE A 104 -7.13 -38.45 -3.47
N PHE A 105 -8.12 -38.97 -4.21
CA PHE A 105 -8.95 -38.21 -5.15
C PHE A 105 -10.46 -38.22 -4.82
N SER A 106 -10.96 -39.04 -3.90
CA SER A 106 -12.41 -39.19 -3.72
C SER A 106 -12.94 -39.45 -2.29
N GLU A 107 -12.10 -39.81 -1.31
CA GLU A 107 -12.58 -40.08 0.07
C GLU A 107 -12.19 -39.00 1.10
N THR A 108 -11.30 -38.08 0.72
CA THR A 108 -11.10 -36.85 1.46
C THR A 108 -11.71 -35.72 0.65
N ARG A 109 -12.34 -34.74 1.29
CA ARG A 109 -12.66 -33.46 0.64
C ARG A 109 -11.40 -32.67 0.24
N ALA A 110 -10.23 -33.31 0.16
CA ALA A 110 -9.12 -32.92 -0.70
C ALA A 110 -9.49 -33.04 -2.19
N ASN A 111 -10.71 -32.60 -2.54
CA ASN A 111 -11.23 -32.42 -3.88
C ASN A 111 -10.51 -31.28 -4.61
N VAL A 112 -9.34 -30.89 -4.13
CA VAL A 112 -8.48 -29.87 -4.70
C VAL A 112 -7.83 -30.39 -6.00
N LEU A 113 -7.72 -31.72 -6.16
CA LEU A 113 -7.28 -32.38 -7.39
C LEU A 113 -8.43 -33.00 -8.22
N ASN A 114 -9.60 -33.23 -7.61
CA ASN A 114 -10.78 -33.83 -8.27
C ASN A 114 -11.92 -32.80 -8.47
N ASN A 115 -11.56 -31.51 -8.54
CA ASN A 115 -12.50 -30.43 -8.79
C ASN A 115 -13.02 -30.54 -10.24
N THR A 116 -14.09 -31.32 -10.42
CA THR A 116 -14.77 -31.55 -11.70
C THR A 116 -15.74 -30.42 -12.07
N THR A 117 -15.83 -29.36 -11.26
CA THR A 117 -16.59 -28.15 -11.58
C THR A 117 -15.63 -27.07 -12.07
N ASP A 118 -16.18 -26.07 -12.80
CA ASP A 118 -15.50 -24.96 -13.47
C ASP A 118 -14.65 -24.02 -12.57
N ASP A 119 -14.14 -24.50 -11.43
CA ASP A 119 -13.26 -23.77 -10.53
C ASP A 119 -11.83 -23.71 -11.09
N THR A 120 -11.71 -22.86 -12.11
CA THR A 120 -10.45 -22.44 -12.74
C THR A 120 -9.42 -21.95 -11.74
N ARG A 121 -9.83 -21.45 -10.56
CA ARG A 121 -8.91 -20.97 -9.52
C ARG A 121 -8.19 -22.12 -8.83
N THR A 122 -8.91 -23.18 -8.47
CA THR A 122 -8.33 -24.36 -7.82
C THR A 122 -7.39 -25.11 -8.76
N MET A 123 -7.80 -25.28 -10.02
CA MET A 123 -6.94 -25.88 -11.05
C MET A 123 -5.66 -25.06 -11.26
N ARG A 124 -5.77 -23.74 -11.39
CA ARG A 124 -4.59 -22.86 -11.53
C ARG A 124 -3.62 -23.02 -10.36
N ARG A 125 -4.13 -23.04 -9.12
CA ARG A 125 -3.29 -23.24 -7.93
C ARG A 125 -2.64 -24.61 -7.89
N ALA A 126 -3.37 -25.66 -8.28
CA ALA A 126 -2.83 -27.02 -8.39
C ALA A 126 -1.67 -27.06 -9.38
N LEU A 127 -1.82 -26.41 -10.53
CA LEU A 127 -0.77 -26.29 -11.53
C LEU A 127 0.43 -25.53 -10.96
N CYS A 128 0.23 -24.37 -10.30
CA CYS A 128 1.31 -23.65 -9.63
C CYS A 128 2.05 -24.50 -8.58
N TRP A 129 1.35 -25.42 -7.91
CA TRP A 129 1.91 -26.31 -6.91
C TRP A 129 2.66 -27.51 -7.52
N LEU A 130 2.11 -28.12 -8.58
CA LEU A 130 2.67 -29.33 -9.21
C LEU A 130 3.84 -29.04 -10.15
N ILE A 131 3.76 -27.95 -10.92
CA ILE A 131 4.68 -27.65 -12.01
C ILE A 131 5.04 -26.14 -12.09
N PRO A 132 5.51 -25.52 -10.99
CA PRO A 132 5.76 -24.08 -10.93
C PRO A 132 6.74 -23.58 -12.00
N GLU A 133 7.85 -24.28 -12.20
CA GLU A 133 8.89 -23.88 -13.17
C GLU A 133 8.40 -24.00 -14.60
N ALA A 134 7.59 -25.01 -14.91
CA ALA A 134 7.04 -25.20 -16.25
C ALA A 134 6.03 -24.10 -16.61
N ILE A 135 5.23 -23.64 -15.64
CA ILE A 135 4.31 -22.52 -15.84
C ILE A 135 5.09 -21.23 -16.06
N HIS A 136 6.06 -20.95 -15.18
CA HIS A 136 6.92 -19.78 -15.30
C HIS A 136 7.63 -19.76 -16.66
N GLY A 137 8.32 -20.85 -17.01
CA GLY A 137 9.05 -20.99 -18.27
C GLY A 137 8.16 -20.78 -19.47
N LYS A 138 6.99 -21.43 -19.54
CA LYS A 138 6.06 -21.26 -20.67
C LYS A 138 5.55 -19.83 -20.83
N ILE A 139 5.29 -19.12 -19.73
CA ILE A 139 4.86 -17.71 -19.79
C ILE A 139 6.02 -16.84 -20.27
N MET A 140 7.23 -17.05 -19.73
CA MET A 140 8.40 -16.30 -20.14
C MET A 140 8.79 -16.57 -21.60
N ASP A 141 8.65 -17.81 -22.08
CA ASP A 141 8.87 -18.17 -23.49
C ASP A 141 7.94 -17.39 -24.42
N ILE A 142 6.65 -17.23 -24.06
CA ILE A 142 5.69 -16.44 -24.82
C ILE A 142 6.10 -14.96 -24.85
N ILE A 143 6.53 -14.44 -23.70
CA ILE A 143 7.01 -13.06 -23.58
C ILE A 143 8.26 -12.85 -24.43
N ASP A 144 9.21 -13.78 -24.43
CA ASP A 144 10.43 -13.69 -25.21
C ASP A 144 10.16 -13.77 -26.72
N GLN A 145 9.22 -14.62 -27.15
CA GLN A 145 8.74 -14.66 -28.53
C GLN A 145 8.06 -13.36 -28.96
N SER A 146 7.45 -12.64 -28.01
CA SER A 146 6.80 -11.34 -28.22
C SER A 146 7.70 -10.16 -27.83
N GLY A 147 8.98 -10.41 -27.51
CA GLY A 147 9.82 -9.55 -26.67
C GLY A 147 10.15 -8.17 -27.24
N HIS A 148 10.02 -7.98 -28.56
CA HIS A 148 10.14 -6.67 -29.21
C HIS A 148 9.12 -5.63 -28.70
N GLN A 149 8.09 -6.07 -27.96
CA GLN A 149 7.02 -5.23 -27.44
C GLN A 149 7.23 -4.81 -25.97
N TRP A 150 8.25 -5.30 -25.26
CA TRP A 150 8.38 -5.02 -23.81
C TRP A 150 8.95 -3.63 -23.52
N GLY A 151 10.16 -3.33 -24.00
CA GLY A 151 10.71 -1.97 -24.14
C GLY A 151 10.89 -1.15 -22.85
N ASN A 152 11.13 -1.80 -21.71
CA ASN A 152 11.22 -1.17 -20.38
C ASN A 152 12.47 -1.60 -19.59
N GLU A 153 13.50 -2.07 -20.28
CA GLU A 153 14.73 -2.61 -19.69
C GLU A 153 15.62 -1.52 -19.07
N ASP A 154 15.52 -0.28 -19.56
CA ASP A 154 16.31 0.87 -19.06
C ASP A 154 15.65 1.57 -17.86
N LEU A 155 14.44 1.16 -17.47
CA LEU A 155 13.77 1.72 -16.30
C LEU A 155 14.38 1.18 -15.00
N PRO A 156 14.30 1.94 -13.89
CA PRO A 156 14.78 1.47 -12.60
C PRO A 156 14.08 0.18 -12.20
N SER A 157 14.84 -0.74 -11.63
CA SER A 157 14.34 -2.03 -11.16
C SER A 157 13.27 -1.85 -10.09
N VAL A 158 12.43 -2.86 -9.88
CA VAL A 158 11.43 -2.83 -8.81
C VAL A 158 12.09 -2.68 -7.42
N SER A 159 13.28 -3.26 -7.24
CA SER A 159 14.02 -3.14 -5.97
C SER A 159 14.48 -1.72 -5.71
N GLU A 160 15.15 -1.08 -6.67
CA GLU A 160 15.60 0.31 -6.56
C GLU A 160 14.42 1.27 -6.36
N ARG A 161 13.31 1.00 -7.04
CA ARG A 161 12.08 1.78 -6.86
C ARG A 161 11.53 1.66 -5.44
N HIS A 162 11.50 0.45 -4.85
CA HIS A 162 11.03 0.29 -3.48
C HIS A 162 11.92 1.00 -2.46
N GLU A 163 13.24 0.98 -2.64
CA GLU A 163 14.18 1.71 -1.79
C GLU A 163 13.95 3.22 -1.89
N THR A 164 13.87 3.75 -3.12
CA THR A 164 13.59 5.17 -3.36
C THR A 164 12.23 5.59 -2.80
N ILE A 165 11.21 4.75 -2.94
CA ILE A 165 9.88 5.01 -2.37
C ILE A 165 9.94 5.08 -0.85
N ALA A 166 10.66 4.18 -0.18
CA ALA A 166 10.79 4.18 1.26
C ALA A 166 11.45 5.49 1.75
N ASP A 167 12.55 5.91 1.12
CA ASP A 167 13.22 7.16 1.44
C ASP A 167 12.31 8.39 1.23
N LEU A 168 11.52 8.40 0.16
CA LEU A 168 10.56 9.47 -0.13
C LEU A 168 9.37 9.46 0.85
N GLU A 169 8.90 8.30 1.29
CA GLU A 169 7.84 8.16 2.29
C GLU A 169 8.32 8.69 3.66
N ASP A 170 9.56 8.39 4.05
CA ASP A 170 10.19 8.96 5.25
C ASP A 170 10.36 10.48 5.15
N ARG A 171 10.85 10.98 4.01
CA ARG A 171 10.97 12.42 3.77
C ARG A 171 9.62 13.13 3.80
N ALA A 172 8.59 12.53 3.22
CA ALA A 172 7.23 13.07 3.23
C ALA A 172 6.67 13.13 4.66
N ALA A 173 6.94 12.13 5.50
CA ALA A 173 6.53 12.14 6.90
C ALA A 173 7.23 13.26 7.69
N GLN A 174 8.53 13.48 7.47
CA GLN A 174 9.27 14.59 8.08
C GLN A 174 8.72 15.95 7.64
N LEU A 175 8.53 16.15 6.34
CA LEU A 175 7.97 17.38 5.79
C LEU A 175 6.57 17.69 6.34
N GLN A 176 5.74 16.66 6.52
CA GLN A 176 4.42 16.83 7.12
C GLN A 176 4.52 17.28 8.58
N ALA A 177 5.41 16.68 9.38
CA ALA A 177 5.62 17.09 10.76
C ALA A 177 6.11 18.55 10.86
N GLU A 178 7.06 18.94 10.00
CA GLU A 178 7.56 20.32 9.94
C GLU A 178 6.47 21.31 9.50
N LEU A 179 5.57 20.92 8.58
CA LEU A 179 4.43 21.75 8.19
C LEU A 179 3.45 21.94 9.34
N ASP A 180 3.14 20.88 10.09
CA ASP A 180 2.25 20.95 11.25
C ASP A 180 2.82 21.90 12.33
N GLU A 181 4.13 21.87 12.56
CA GLU A 181 4.83 22.82 13.46
C GLU A 181 4.75 24.27 12.96
N LEU A 182 4.98 24.50 11.66
CA LEU A 182 4.88 25.83 11.06
C LEU A 182 3.45 26.37 11.10
N GLU A 183 2.44 25.52 10.90
CA GLU A 183 1.03 25.90 11.00
C GLU A 183 0.64 26.28 12.43
N ALA A 184 1.15 25.56 13.43
CA ALA A 184 1.00 25.94 14.83
C ALA A 184 1.65 27.31 15.12
N ALA A 185 2.88 27.54 14.64
CA ALA A 185 3.58 28.81 14.81
C ALA A 185 2.86 29.99 14.10
N ILE A 186 2.32 29.77 12.89
CA ILE A 186 1.52 30.78 12.18
C ILE A 186 0.26 31.13 12.96
N LYS A 187 -0.42 30.13 13.55
CA LYS A 187 -1.63 30.33 14.35
C LYS A 187 -1.34 31.15 15.60
N ASP A 188 -0.26 30.83 16.31
CA ASP A 188 0.17 31.56 17.50
C ASP A 188 0.52 33.01 17.18
N LEU A 189 1.29 33.24 16.11
CA LEU A 189 1.63 34.60 15.65
C LEU A 189 0.40 35.39 15.18
N SER A 190 -0.56 34.74 14.52
CA SER A 190 -1.81 35.37 14.09
C SER A 190 -2.69 35.79 15.28
N GLY A 191 -2.63 35.05 16.40
CA GLY A 191 -3.27 35.43 17.66
C GLY A 191 -2.64 36.66 18.33
N VAL A 192 -1.34 36.87 18.15
CA VAL A 192 -0.59 38.03 18.66
C VAL A 192 -0.79 39.29 17.81
N VAL A 193 -1.05 39.13 16.51
CA VAL A 193 -1.18 40.24 15.53
C VAL A 193 -2.64 40.68 15.32
N ALA A 194 -3.61 40.02 15.96
CA ALA A 194 -4.99 40.48 15.93
C ALA A 194 -5.03 41.96 16.36
N PRO A 195 -5.58 42.88 15.53
CA PRO A 195 -5.68 44.26 15.93
C PRO A 195 -6.49 44.28 17.22
N ALA A 196 -5.99 44.98 18.25
CA ALA A 196 -6.81 45.33 19.40
C ALA A 196 -8.13 45.85 18.82
N GLN A 197 -9.23 45.14 19.05
CA GLN A 197 -10.54 45.69 18.78
C GLN A 197 -10.54 47.04 19.51
N GLU A 198 -10.64 48.13 18.75
CA GLU A 198 -10.85 49.43 19.36
C GLU A 198 -12.02 49.24 20.32
N PRO A 199 -11.84 49.53 21.63
CA PRO A 199 -12.94 49.40 22.56
C PRO A 199 -14.11 50.20 21.97
N PRO A 200 -15.34 49.65 21.99
CA PRO A 200 -16.48 50.35 21.44
C PRO A 200 -16.51 51.76 22.02
N LEU A 201 -16.55 52.78 21.15
CA LEU A 201 -16.59 54.20 21.53
C LEU A 201 -17.50 54.36 22.73
N SER A 202 -16.97 54.96 23.79
CA SER A 202 -17.72 55.25 25.00
C SER A 202 -18.94 56.12 24.66
N ASP A 203 -20.00 56.04 25.46
CA ASP A 203 -21.21 56.83 25.24
C ASP A 203 -20.91 58.34 25.18
N THR A 204 -19.84 58.78 25.86
CA THR A 204 -19.34 60.16 25.81
C THR A 204 -18.75 60.53 24.45
N GLU A 205 -17.97 59.64 23.84
CA GLU A 205 -17.39 59.87 22.50
C GLU A 205 -18.45 59.82 21.39
N ARG A 206 -19.48 58.97 21.56
CA ARG A 206 -20.65 58.94 20.67
C ARG A 206 -21.47 60.22 20.75
N ALA A 207 -21.65 60.78 21.95
CA ALA A 207 -22.37 62.04 22.15
C ALA A 207 -21.65 63.23 21.52
N ILE A 208 -20.32 63.29 21.62
CA ILE A 208 -19.52 64.37 21.02
C ILE A 208 -19.63 64.34 19.48
N LEU A 209 -19.54 63.16 18.86
CA LEU A 209 -19.67 63.02 17.41
C LEU A 209 -21.09 63.34 16.88
N ALA A 210 -22.13 63.10 17.68
CA ALA A 210 -23.51 63.47 17.35
C ALA A 210 -23.76 64.98 17.39
N THR A 211 -22.89 65.76 18.03
CA THR A 211 -23.04 67.22 18.17
C THR A 211 -22.41 68.00 17.00
N TYR A 212 -21.62 67.32 16.15
CA TYR A 212 -20.91 67.91 14.99
C TYR A 212 -21.45 67.45 13.62
N ARG A 213 -22.69 66.94 13.57
CA ARG A 213 -23.46 66.74 12.31
C ARG A 213 -24.62 67.72 12.26
#